data_AF-A0A832K4D4-F1
#
_entry.id   AF-A0A832K4D4-F1
#
_cell.length_a   1.000
_cell.length_b   1.000
_cell.length_c   1.000
_cell.angle_alpha   90.00
_cell.angle_beta   90.00
_cell.angle_gamma   90.00
#
_symmetry.space_group_name_H-M   'P 1'
#
loop_
_entity.id
_entity.type
_entity.pdbx_description
1 polymer ?
#
loop_
_entity_poly.entity_id
_entity_poly.type
_entity_poly.pdbx_seq_one_letter_code
_entity_poly.pdbx_strand_id
1 'polypeptide(L)' 'MIECRGRNGWFKLAVADVTVFRDGTAAISMASKRSSSMPPIYLSGPVEEMQALLDDLQAQLNADAALLAAAIA' A
#
# COMPACT_ATOMS: atom_id res chain seq x y z
N MET A 1 -7.05 3.61 -12.22
CA MET A 1 -5.60 3.31 -12.27
C MET A 1 -4.96 4.08 -11.12
N ILE A 2 -4.21 3.41 -10.24
CA ILE A 2 -3.62 4.06 -9.06
C ILE A 2 -2.32 4.75 -9.49
N GLU A 3 -2.20 6.04 -9.17
CA GLU A 3 -0.98 6.83 -9.36
C GLU A 3 -0.21 6.93 -8.06
N CYS A 4 1.10 6.70 -8.13
CA CYS A 4 2.01 6.70 -7.00
C CYS A 4 3.06 7.79 -7.21
N ARG A 5 3.57 8.36 -6.12
CA ARG A 5 4.63 9.37 -6.16
C ARG A 5 5.91 8.83 -5.56
N GLY A 6 6.96 8.78 -6.37
CA GLY A 6 8.31 8.44 -5.92
C GLY A 6 9.24 9.66 -5.96
N ARG A 7 10.53 9.43 -5.67
CA ARG A 7 11.58 10.47 -5.76
C ARG A 7 11.63 11.15 -7.13
N ASN A 8 11.37 10.41 -8.20
CA ASN A 8 11.51 10.88 -9.59
C ASN A 8 10.18 11.34 -10.22
N GLY A 9 9.13 11.56 -9.41
CA GLY A 9 7.82 12.02 -9.89
C GLY A 9 6.73 10.96 -9.81
N TRP A 10 5.64 11.20 -10.55
CA TRP A 10 4.47 10.34 -10.58
C TRP A 10 4.68 9.13 -11.49
N PHE A 11 4.15 7.99 -11.07
CA PHE A 11 4.16 6.76 -11.85
C PHE A 11 2.87 5.98 -11.65
N LYS A 12 2.55 5.13 -12.61
CA LYS A 12 1.38 4.24 -12.54
C LYS A 12 1.76 3.00 -11.76
N LEU A 13 0.94 2.61 -10.78
CA LEU A 13 1.11 1.34 -10.09
C LEU A 13 0.98 0.19 -11.09
N ALA A 14 1.99 -0.68 -11.16
CA ALA A 14 1.99 -1.85 -12.02
C ALA A 14 1.72 -3.14 -11.23
N VAL A 15 2.26 -3.24 -10.02
CA VAL A 15 2.09 -4.40 -9.12
C VAL A 15 1.98 -3.90 -7.70
N ALA A 16 1.06 -4.49 -6.94
CA ALA A 16 1.04 -4.47 -5.48
C ALA A 16 0.76 -5.90 -5.00
N ASP A 17 1.55 -6.38 -4.05
CA ASP A 17 1.42 -7.73 -3.50
C ASP A 17 1.65 -7.75 -1.99
N VAL A 18 1.11 -8.79 -1.35
CA VAL A 18 1.38 -9.13 0.05
C VAL A 18 1.94 -10.54 0.07
N THR A 19 3.08 -10.72 0.73
CA THR A 19 3.73 -12.01 0.93
C THR A 19 3.83 -12.30 2.42
N VAL A 20 3.39 -13.48 2.85
CA VAL A 20 3.56 -13.97 4.23
C VAL A 20 4.64 -15.04 4.24
N PHE A 21 5.67 -14.81 5.04
CA PHE A 21 6.80 -15.71 5.18
C PHE A 21 6.57 -16.73 6.29
N ARG A 22 7.26 -17.87 6.21
CA ARG A 22 7.16 -18.94 7.21
C ARG A 22 7.69 -18.55 8.60
N ASP A 23 8.46 -17.48 8.68
CA ASP A 23 9.05 -16.97 9.93
C ASP A 23 8.11 -16.02 10.70
N GLY A 24 6.86 -15.85 10.24
CA GLY A 24 5.88 -14.98 10.89
C GLY A 24 5.99 -13.50 10.47
N THR A 25 6.79 -13.19 9.46
CA THR A 25 6.87 -11.86 8.84
C THR A 25 5.90 -11.75 7.67
N ALA A 26 5.29 -10.58 7.47
CA ALA A 26 4.61 -10.22 6.24
C ALA A 26 5.35 -9.08 5.55
N ALA A 27 5.30 -9.05 4.21
CA ALA A 27 5.76 -7.93 3.42
C ALA A 27 4.70 -7.46 2.44
N ILE A 28 4.64 -6.15 2.26
CA ILE A 28 3.84 -5.48 1.23
C ILE A 28 4.84 -4.86 0.25
N SER A 29 4.68 -5.19 -1.03
CA SER A 29 5.54 -4.69 -2.10
C SER A 29 4.70 -3.93 -3.12
N MET A 30 5.24 -2.80 -3.61
CA MET A 30 4.62 -2.02 -4.67
C MET A 30 5.66 -1.60 -5.71
N ALA A 31 5.34 -1.77 -6.98
CA ALA A 31 6.26 -1.46 -8.07
C ALA A 31 5.57 -0.70 -9.22
N SER A 32 6.31 0.22 -9.82
CA SER A 32 5.89 1.00 -11.01
C SER A 32 6.02 0.23 -12.32
N LYS A 33 6.85 -0.83 -12.34
CA LYS A 33 7.13 -1.73 -13.45
C LYS A 33 7.53 -3.09 -12.89
N ARG A 34 7.31 -4.19 -13.64
CA ARG A 34 7.75 -5.55 -13.26
C ARG A 34 9.27 -5.79 -13.32
N SER A 35 10.07 -4.75 -13.57
CA SER A 35 11.52 -4.85 -13.73
C SER A 35 12.23 -4.68 -12.40
N SER A 36 13.25 -5.52 -12.13
CA SER A 36 14.15 -5.42 -10.97
C SER A 36 14.99 -4.14 -10.93
N SER A 37 14.98 -3.36 -12.00
CA SER A 37 15.76 -2.12 -12.13
C SER A 37 15.20 -0.93 -11.33
N MET A 38 14.01 -1.04 -10.74
CA MET A 38 13.45 0.03 -9.91
C MET A 38 13.12 -0.52 -8.52
N PRO A 39 13.67 0.06 -7.44
CA PRO A 39 13.45 -0.47 -6.11
C PRO A 39 11.96 -0.36 -5.76
N PRO A 40 11.29 -1.47 -5.44
CA PRO A 40 9.90 -1.43 -4.99
C PRO A 40 9.81 -0.66 -3.68
N ILE A 41 8.66 -0.02 -3.43
CA ILE A 41 8.32 0.33 -2.05
C ILE A 41 8.07 -0.99 -1.35
N TYR A 42 8.90 -1.28 -0.35
CA TYR A 42 8.91 -2.54 0.37
C TYR A 42 8.75 -2.25 1.85
N LEU A 43 7.65 -2.71 2.44
CA LEU A 43 7.35 -2.62 3.86
C LEU A 43 7.25 -4.04 4.41
N SER A 44 7.99 -4.36 5.46
CA SER A 44 7.97 -5.70 6.06
C SER A 44 8.08 -5.64 7.57
N GLY A 45 7.37 -6.52 8.25
CA GLY A 45 7.37 -6.62 9.71
C GLY A 45 6.59 -7.85 10.18
N PRO A 46 6.47 -8.07 11.50
CA PRO A 46 5.64 -9.14 12.05
C PRO A 46 4.22 -9.10 11.47
N VAL A 47 3.64 -10.26 11.18
CA VAL A 47 2.30 -10.36 10.55
C VAL A 47 1.26 -9.54 11.32
N GLU A 48 1.27 -9.62 12.65
CA GLU A 48 0.30 -8.91 13.50
C GLU A 48 0.41 -7.39 13.36
N GLU A 49 1.63 -6.84 13.34
CA GLU A 49 1.86 -5.41 13.18
C GLU A 49 1.49 -4.92 11.77
N MET A 50 1.83 -5.71 10.75
CA MET A 50 1.47 -5.40 9.36
C MET A 50 -0.05 -5.43 9.15
N GLN A 51 -0.73 -6.39 9.77
CA GLN A 51 -2.20 -6.47 9.73
C GLN A 51 -2.83 -5.27 10.44
N ALA A 52 -2.37 -4.93 11.65
CA ALA A 52 -2.87 -3.77 12.38
C ALA A 52 -2.72 -2.47 11.56
N LEU A 53 -1.58 -2.26 10.91
CA LEU A 53 -1.36 -1.11 10.05
C LEU A 53 -2.35 -1.07 8.87
N LEU A 54 -2.59 -2.21 8.22
CA LEU A 54 -3.54 -2.29 7.11
C LEU A 54 -4.97 -1.97 7.55
N ASP A 55 -5.38 -2.49 8.71
CA ASP A 55 -6.70 -2.26 9.28
C ASP A 55 -6.91 -0.78 9.63
N ASP A 56 -5.91 -0.13 10.25
CA ASP A 56 -5.93 1.29 10.59
C ASP A 56 -6.05 2.17 9.33
N LEU A 57 -5.25 1.90 8.29
CA LEU A 57 -5.30 2.64 7.02
C LEU A 57 -6.64 2.46 6.30
N GLN A 58 -7.19 1.24 6.33
CA GLN A 58 -8.50 0.96 5.74
C GLN A 58 -9.63 1.70 6.49
N ALA A 59 -9.57 1.75 7.82
CA ALA A 59 -10.52 2.48 8.63
C ALA A 59 -10.47 3.99 8.34
N GLN A 60 -9.27 4.57 8.26
CA GLN A 60 -9.09 5.99 7.93
C GLN A 60 -9.65 6.33 6.55
N LEU A 61 -9.36 5.52 5.54
CA LEU A 61 -9.89 5.71 4.18
C LEU A 61 -11.43 5.72 4.16
N ASN A 62 -12.06 4.81 4.89
CA ASN A 62 -13.52 4.71 4.95
C ASN A 62 -14.14 5.93 5.63
N ALA A 63 -13.53 6.42 6.72
CA ALA A 63 -14.00 7.62 7.41
C ALA A 63 -13.92 8.86 6.51
N ASP A 64 -12.79 9.06 5.82
CA ASP A 64 -12.59 10.19 4.93
C ASP A 64 -13.53 10.15 3.72
N ALA A 65 -13.79 8.95 3.16
CA ALA A 65 -14.74 8.76 2.08
C ALA A 65 -16.18 9.12 2.49
N ALA A 66 -16.59 8.75 3.71
CA ALA A 66 -17.90 9.10 4.24
C ALA A 66 -18.05 10.62 4.45
N LEU A 67 -17.01 11.27 4.98
CA LEU A 67 -16.98 12.73 5.14
C LEU A 67 -17.09 13.44 3.78
N LEU A 68 -16.33 12.97 2.78
CA LEU A 68 -16.40 13.52 1.43
C LEU A 68 -17.80 13.36 0.83
N ALA A 69 -18.42 12.19 0.97
CA ALA A 69 -19.78 11.96 0.48
C ALA A 69 -20.81 12.90 1.13
N ALA A 70 -20.69 13.16 2.43
CA ALA A 70 -21.56 14.09 3.15
C ALA A 70 -21.35 15.56 2.76
N ALA A 71 -20.14 15.94 2.32
CA ALA A 71 -19.82 17.31 1.92
C ALA A 71 -20.29 17.68 0.50
N ILE A 72 -20.59 16.68 -0.34
CA ILE A 72 -21.04 16.87 -1.74
C ILE A 72 -22.55 16.59 -1.89
N ALA A 73 -23.20 16.12 -0.83
CA ALA A 73 -24.65 15.91 -0.75
C ALA A 73 -25.39 17.18 -0.29
#